data_AF-A0A9P5IZX0-F1
#
_entry.id   AF-A0A9P5IZX0-F1
#
_cell.length_a   1.000
_cell.length_b   1.000
_cell.length_c   1.000
_cell.angle_alpha   90.00
_cell.angle_beta   90.00
_cell.angle_gamma   90.00
#
_symmetry.space_group_name_H-M   'P 1'
#
loop_
_entity.id
_entity.type
_entity.pdbx_description
1 polymer ?
#
loop_
_entity_poly.entity_id
_entity_poly.type
_entity_poly.pdbx_seq_one_letter_code
_entity_poly.pdbx_strand_id
1 'polypeptide(L)'
;MANASRIPITDFPIFMKLVPELRSKIWLATLPDTIKPALFRYKKGCWHLLHLTKYDPCGQYNRRDDTKNMRLEFRHNMLGHVQIETRLVSVNHEAREVAVRWAQKKGFVVQRIEGYPIMSCPFNPGRDILYIPHDEVATFMDEPIDILNKVDPANREPLPRTFVKNFAIMEVSMWTHGPAFLGRLFKHFVPIGMLVILIPTELGTKFADRYLNLQERWEFRKGGAWVWDNKKNLWNGHGRRFHDKLQFYGVLDRSRHDYRRVLADDDGSDFKLQAGAAIPSRHRRSFY
;
A
#
# COMPACT_ATOMS: atom_id res chain seq x y z
N MET A 1 -34.63 -11.35 40.97
CA MET A 1 -33.54 -12.05 40.25
C MET A 1 -33.99 -12.24 38.81
N ALA A 2 -33.41 -11.49 37.88
CA ALA A 2 -33.87 -11.43 36.49
C ALA A 2 -33.29 -12.62 35.69
N ASN A 3 -34.19 -13.36 35.04
CA ASN A 3 -33.86 -14.43 34.11
C ASN A 3 -33.06 -13.87 32.93
N ALA A 4 -31.80 -14.27 32.81
CA ALA A 4 -31.04 -14.08 31.59
C ALA A 4 -31.68 -14.95 30.50
N SER A 5 -32.42 -14.31 29.59
CA SER A 5 -32.89 -14.94 28.36
C SER A 5 -31.68 -15.42 27.57
N ARG A 6 -31.50 -16.75 27.55
CA ARG A 6 -30.59 -17.41 26.61
C ARG A 6 -31.13 -17.14 25.21
N ILE A 7 -30.48 -16.25 24.48
CA ILE A 7 -30.68 -16.13 23.03
C ILE A 7 -30.36 -17.52 22.46
N PRO A 8 -31.31 -18.20 21.80
CA PRO A 8 -31.01 -19.48 21.18
C PRO A 8 -29.96 -19.24 20.12
N ILE A 9 -28.87 -20.02 20.17
CA ILE A 9 -27.89 -20.11 19.09
C ILE A 9 -28.69 -20.60 17.88
N THR A 10 -29.05 -19.68 16.99
CA THR A 10 -29.66 -20.02 15.72
C THR A 10 -28.57 -20.67 14.89
N ASP A 11 -28.37 -21.97 15.08
CA ASP A 11 -27.77 -22.79 14.04
C ASP A 11 -28.57 -22.53 12.75
N PHE A 12 -27.88 -22.48 11.63
CA PHE A 12 -28.48 -22.27 10.31
C PHE A 12 -28.65 -23.65 9.65
N PRO A 13 -29.53 -24.55 10.14
CA PRO A 13 -29.51 -25.97 9.80
C PRO A 13 -29.77 -26.20 8.32
N ILE A 14 -30.47 -25.27 7.65
CA ILE A 14 -30.78 -25.34 6.23
C ILE A 14 -29.51 -25.26 5.38
N PHE A 15 -28.50 -24.49 5.80
CA PHE A 15 -27.24 -24.39 5.06
C PHE A 15 -26.53 -25.73 5.01
N MET A 16 -26.49 -26.46 6.13
CA MET A 16 -25.85 -27.78 6.20
C MET A 16 -26.61 -28.88 5.44
N LYS A 17 -27.88 -28.64 5.08
CA LYS A 17 -28.68 -29.55 4.22
C LYS A 17 -28.38 -29.38 2.73
N LEU A 18 -27.65 -28.33 2.33
CA LEU A 18 -27.24 -28.14 0.94
C LEU A 18 -26.13 -29.13 0.57
N VAL A 19 -26.14 -29.56 -0.70
CA VAL A 19 -25.05 -30.39 -1.24
C VAL A 19 -23.71 -29.65 -1.11
N PRO A 20 -22.59 -30.37 -0.87
CA PRO A 20 -21.27 -29.75 -0.62
C PRO A 20 -20.84 -28.73 -1.69
N GLU A 21 -21.19 -28.97 -2.95
CA GLU A 21 -20.86 -28.09 -4.07
C GLU A 21 -21.55 -26.73 -3.93
N LEU A 22 -22.81 -26.70 -3.50
CA LEU A 22 -23.55 -25.46 -3.26
C LEU A 22 -23.01 -24.72 -2.04
N ARG A 23 -22.70 -25.44 -0.95
CA ARG A 23 -22.08 -24.83 0.24
C ARG A 23 -20.74 -24.19 -0.09
N SER A 24 -19.88 -24.90 -0.83
CA SER A 24 -18.59 -24.38 -1.28
C SER A 24 -18.73 -23.15 -2.18
N LYS A 25 -19.70 -23.14 -3.10
CA LYS A 25 -20.00 -21.96 -3.93
C LYS A 25 -20.47 -20.77 -3.10
N ILE A 26 -21.32 -20.99 -2.11
CA ILE A 26 -21.79 -19.93 -1.21
C ILE A 26 -20.61 -19.37 -0.42
N TRP A 27 -19.77 -20.23 0.17
CA TRP A 27 -18.57 -19.76 0.89
C TRP A 27 -17.65 -18.95 -0.01
N LEU A 28 -17.39 -19.42 -1.23
CA LEU A 28 -16.55 -18.69 -2.18
C LEU A 28 -17.16 -17.33 -2.54
N ALA A 29 -18.48 -17.25 -2.71
CA ALA A 29 -19.20 -16.01 -3.03
C ALA A 29 -19.18 -14.98 -1.88
N THR A 30 -18.92 -15.41 -0.63
CA THR A 30 -18.74 -14.47 0.49
C THR A 30 -17.34 -13.83 0.53
N LEU A 31 -16.38 -14.36 -0.24
CA LEU A 31 -15.02 -13.83 -0.31
C LEU A 31 -14.93 -12.73 -1.38
N PRO A 32 -14.10 -11.69 -1.18
CA PRO A 32 -14.00 -10.60 -2.14
C PRO A 32 -13.31 -11.06 -3.43
N ASP A 33 -13.92 -10.73 -4.57
CA ASP A 33 -13.36 -11.00 -5.89
C ASP A 33 -12.10 -10.18 -6.15
N THR A 34 -12.09 -8.91 -5.75
CA THR A 34 -10.95 -8.01 -5.89
C THR A 34 -10.53 -7.47 -4.55
N ILE A 35 -9.24 -7.56 -4.26
CA ILE A 35 -8.65 -6.91 -3.10
C ILE A 35 -8.37 -5.46 -3.45
N LYS A 36 -8.97 -4.54 -2.69
CA LYS A 36 -8.67 -3.11 -2.79
C LYS A 36 -7.18 -2.85 -2.50
N PRO A 37 -6.57 -1.83 -3.12
CA PRO A 37 -5.25 -1.36 -2.74
C PRO A 37 -5.11 -1.20 -1.23
N ALA A 38 -4.03 -1.72 -0.66
CA ALA A 38 -3.70 -1.53 0.74
C ALA A 38 -2.62 -0.44 0.88
N LEU A 39 -2.65 0.25 2.02
CA LEU A 39 -1.57 1.13 2.44
C LEU A 39 -0.55 0.28 3.21
N PHE A 40 0.70 0.31 2.75
CA PHE A 40 1.83 -0.28 3.44
C PHE A 40 2.67 0.83 4.03
N ARG A 41 2.90 0.81 5.35
CA ARG A 41 3.82 1.73 6.00
C ARG A 41 5.23 1.43 5.52
N TYR A 42 5.97 2.49 5.24
CA TYR A 42 7.41 2.44 5.02
C TYR A 42 8.10 1.76 6.21
N LYS A 43 9.18 1.04 5.89
CA LYS A 43 10.05 0.38 6.83
C LYS A 43 11.49 0.61 6.38
N LYS A 44 12.32 1.16 7.27
CA LYS A 44 13.77 1.29 7.04
C LYS A 44 14.41 -0.08 6.76
N GLY A 45 15.41 -0.10 5.89
CA GLY A 45 16.13 -1.31 5.48
C GLY A 45 15.59 -1.93 4.20
N CYS A 46 14.74 -1.21 3.46
CA CYS A 46 14.28 -1.66 2.14
C CYS A 46 15.23 -1.23 1.02
N TRP A 47 16.09 -0.24 1.24
CA TRP A 47 17.08 0.19 0.25
C TRP A 47 18.31 -0.70 0.27
N HIS A 48 18.73 -1.16 -0.91
CA HIS A 48 19.92 -1.98 -1.07
C HIS A 48 20.77 -1.46 -2.22
N LEU A 49 22.08 -1.44 -1.99
CA LEU A 49 23.05 -1.22 -3.04
C LEU A 49 23.52 -2.58 -3.57
N LEU A 50 23.36 -2.79 -4.87
CA LEU A 50 23.65 -4.04 -5.56
C LEU A 50 24.72 -3.81 -6.62
N HIS A 51 25.66 -4.74 -6.72
CA HIS A 51 26.61 -4.80 -7.83
C HIS A 51 26.00 -5.61 -8.97
N LEU A 52 25.99 -5.03 -10.16
CA LEU A 52 25.44 -5.60 -11.38
C LEU A 52 26.47 -6.52 -12.01
N THR A 53 26.00 -7.69 -12.43
CA THR A 53 26.82 -8.65 -13.17
C THR A 53 26.30 -8.78 -14.60
N LYS A 54 27.08 -9.42 -15.46
CA LYS A 54 26.67 -9.75 -16.84
C LYS A 54 25.39 -10.60 -16.94
N TYR A 55 24.96 -11.21 -15.84
CA TYR A 55 23.75 -12.01 -15.75
C TYR A 55 22.55 -11.24 -15.17
N ASP A 56 22.71 -9.94 -14.89
CA ASP A 56 21.60 -9.13 -14.41
C ASP A 56 20.51 -9.07 -15.50
N PRO A 57 19.26 -9.43 -15.17
CA PRO A 57 18.19 -9.61 -16.15
C PRO A 57 17.76 -8.30 -16.84
N CYS A 58 18.24 -7.15 -16.37
CA CYS A 58 17.81 -5.84 -16.87
C CYS A 58 18.74 -5.25 -17.92
N GLY A 59 19.84 -5.92 -18.27
CA GLY A 59 20.75 -5.46 -19.34
C GLY A 59 21.45 -4.13 -19.04
N GLN A 60 21.43 -3.68 -17.78
CA GLN A 60 22.06 -2.43 -17.33
C GLN A 60 23.55 -2.60 -16.98
N TYR A 61 24.07 -3.83 -17.11
CA TYR A 61 25.47 -4.11 -16.86
C TYR A 61 26.36 -3.45 -17.91
N ASN A 62 27.29 -2.61 -17.45
CA ASN A 62 28.31 -1.98 -18.26
C ASN A 62 29.63 -2.74 -18.12
N ARG A 63 30.01 -3.47 -19.19
CA ARG A 63 31.28 -4.20 -19.24
C ARG A 63 32.51 -3.27 -19.24
N ARG A 64 32.36 -2.01 -19.69
CA ARG A 64 33.47 -1.07 -19.89
C ARG A 64 33.75 -0.20 -18.66
N ASP A 65 32.83 -0.17 -17.70
CA ASP A 65 32.91 0.75 -16.56
C ASP A 65 32.24 0.12 -15.33
N ASP A 66 33.06 -0.39 -14.40
CA ASP A 66 32.55 -1.07 -13.21
C ASP A 66 31.89 -0.12 -12.21
N THR A 67 32.23 1.18 -12.25
CA THR A 67 31.61 2.18 -11.38
C THR A 67 30.13 2.39 -11.71
N LYS A 68 29.75 2.10 -12.96
CA LYS A 68 28.37 2.13 -13.46
C LYS A 68 27.60 0.84 -13.22
N ASN A 69 28.25 -0.17 -12.62
CA ASN A 69 27.61 -1.43 -12.25
C ASN A 69 27.03 -1.39 -10.84
N MET A 70 26.80 -0.20 -10.28
CA MET A 70 26.13 -0.06 -8.99
C MET A 70 24.67 0.32 -9.19
N ARG A 71 23.76 -0.40 -8.53
CA ARG A 71 22.32 -0.14 -8.55
C ARG A 71 21.82 0.07 -7.14
N LEU A 72 21.14 1.20 -6.92
CA LEU A 72 20.42 1.46 -5.68
C LEU A 72 18.96 1.05 -5.87
N GLU A 73 18.57 -0.07 -5.26
CA GLU A 73 17.27 -0.69 -5.47
C GLU A 73 16.40 -0.65 -4.21
N PHE A 74 15.16 -0.18 -4.36
CA PHE A 74 14.14 -0.28 -3.31
C PHE A 74 13.46 -1.64 -3.36
N ARG A 75 13.85 -2.53 -2.45
CA ARG A 75 13.35 -3.91 -2.34
C ARG A 75 11.99 -3.95 -1.63
N HIS A 76 10.94 -3.63 -2.38
CA HIS A 76 9.56 -3.59 -1.89
C HIS A 76 9.05 -4.92 -1.28
N ASN A 77 9.64 -6.07 -1.65
CA ASN A 77 9.36 -7.35 -1.02
C ASN A 77 9.79 -7.42 0.46
N MET A 78 10.63 -6.50 0.93
CA MET A 78 11.09 -6.41 2.32
C MET A 78 10.17 -5.55 3.23
N LEU A 79 9.13 -4.92 2.67
CA LEU A 79 8.14 -4.15 3.43
C LEU A 79 7.30 -5.01 4.39
N GLY A 80 7.37 -6.34 4.27
CA GLY A 80 6.50 -7.27 4.99
C GLY A 80 5.17 -7.45 4.28
N HIS A 81 4.23 -8.10 4.95
CA HIS A 81 2.91 -8.40 4.39
C HIS A 81 1.80 -7.71 5.19
N VAL A 82 0.66 -7.48 4.55
CA VAL A 82 -0.55 -7.02 5.22
C VAL A 82 -1.43 -8.22 5.54
N GLN A 83 -1.91 -8.32 6.79
CA GLN A 83 -2.81 -9.40 7.18
C GLN A 83 -4.17 -9.27 6.45
N ILE A 84 -4.66 -10.38 5.92
CA ILE A 84 -5.99 -10.48 5.31
C ILE A 84 -6.90 -11.19 6.32
N GLU A 85 -7.82 -10.43 6.90
CA GLU A 85 -8.83 -10.97 7.80
C GLU A 85 -10.03 -11.45 7.00
N THR A 86 -10.39 -12.73 7.18
CA THR A 86 -11.64 -13.29 6.68
C THR A 86 -12.28 -14.09 7.80
N ARG A 87 -13.57 -13.86 8.06
CA ARG A 87 -14.30 -14.58 9.11
C ARG A 87 -14.40 -16.07 8.82
N LEU A 88 -14.32 -16.48 7.55
CA LEU A 88 -14.47 -17.87 7.13
C LEU A 88 -13.46 -18.83 7.78
N VAL A 89 -12.27 -18.37 8.16
CA VAL A 89 -11.29 -19.24 8.84
C VAL A 89 -11.77 -19.74 10.20
N SER A 90 -12.69 -19.02 10.83
CA SER A 90 -13.20 -19.27 12.18
C SER A 90 -14.59 -19.89 12.19
N VAL A 91 -15.27 -20.02 11.05
CA VAL A 91 -16.65 -20.55 10.99
C VAL A 91 -16.67 -22.06 11.18
N ASN A 92 -16.07 -22.81 10.26
CA ASN A 92 -15.95 -24.27 10.32
C ASN A 92 -14.83 -24.76 9.38
N HIS A 93 -14.61 -26.07 9.33
CA HIS A 93 -13.55 -26.67 8.51
C HIS A 93 -13.74 -26.42 7.00
N GLU A 94 -14.96 -26.56 6.48
CA GLU A 94 -15.26 -26.36 5.05
C GLU A 94 -15.02 -24.91 4.62
N ALA A 95 -15.57 -23.95 5.37
CA ALA A 95 -15.39 -22.53 5.12
C ALA A 95 -13.90 -22.13 5.16
N ARG A 96 -13.15 -22.71 6.10
CA ARG A 96 -11.70 -22.49 6.24
C ARG A 96 -10.94 -23.01 5.01
N GLU A 97 -11.24 -24.21 4.53
CA GLU A 97 -10.61 -24.74 3.32
C GLU A 97 -10.89 -23.89 2.08
N VAL A 98 -12.15 -23.45 1.91
CA VAL A 98 -12.53 -22.55 0.81
C VAL A 98 -11.74 -21.23 0.89
N ALA A 99 -11.60 -20.65 2.09
CA ALA A 99 -10.85 -19.42 2.28
C ALA A 99 -9.35 -19.59 1.99
N VAL A 100 -8.74 -20.70 2.40
CA VAL A 100 -7.33 -21.01 2.10
C VAL A 100 -7.11 -21.18 0.59
N ARG A 101 -7.98 -21.94 -0.09
CA ARG A 101 -7.89 -22.13 -1.56
C ARG A 101 -8.04 -20.81 -2.31
N TRP A 102 -8.99 -19.97 -1.89
CA TRP A 102 -9.16 -18.63 -2.44
C TRP A 102 -7.90 -17.78 -2.26
N ALA A 103 -7.31 -17.77 -1.06
CA ALA A 103 -6.10 -16.99 -0.77
C ALA A 103 -4.91 -17.42 -1.63
N GLN A 104 -4.70 -18.74 -1.77
CA GLN A 104 -3.65 -19.29 -2.64
C GLN A 104 -3.88 -18.90 -4.11
N LYS A 105 -5.11 -18.98 -4.60
CA LYS A 105 -5.47 -18.57 -5.98
C LYS A 105 -5.22 -17.07 -6.21
N LYS A 106 -5.31 -16.24 -5.17
CA LYS A 106 -5.01 -14.80 -5.24
C LYS A 106 -3.53 -14.46 -5.05
N GLY A 107 -2.67 -15.46 -4.81
CA GLY A 107 -1.24 -15.27 -4.57
C GLY A 107 -0.91 -14.78 -3.15
N PHE A 108 -1.78 -15.01 -2.17
CA PHE A 108 -1.50 -14.69 -0.77
C PHE A 108 -0.66 -15.77 -0.12
N VAL A 109 0.11 -15.35 0.88
CA VAL A 109 0.89 -16.23 1.71
C VAL A 109 0.00 -16.73 2.84
N VAL A 110 -0.14 -18.05 2.93
CA VAL A 110 -0.91 -18.73 3.98
C VAL A 110 0.07 -19.42 4.91
N GLN A 111 0.16 -18.95 6.15
CA GLN A 111 0.96 -19.55 7.21
C GLN A 111 0.03 -20.26 8.19
N ARG A 112 0.45 -21.40 8.74
CA ARG A 112 -0.29 -22.07 9.82
C ARG A 112 0.41 -21.77 11.14
N ILE A 113 -0.29 -21.09 12.04
CA ILE A 113 0.19 -20.79 13.40
C ILE A 113 -0.77 -21.47 14.36
N GLU A 114 -0.25 -22.35 15.22
CA GLU A 114 -1.05 -23.10 16.20
C GLU A 114 -2.25 -23.83 15.56
N GLY A 115 -2.08 -24.32 14.33
CA GLY A 115 -3.14 -25.01 13.57
C GLY A 115 -4.15 -24.08 12.86
N TYR A 116 -4.06 -22.77 13.06
CA TYR A 116 -4.93 -21.78 12.39
C TYR A 116 -4.24 -21.11 11.20
N PRO A 117 -4.92 -21.01 10.03
CA PRO A 117 -4.35 -20.34 8.87
C PRO A 117 -4.43 -18.81 9.02
N ILE A 118 -3.27 -18.16 8.95
CA ILE A 118 -3.13 -16.71 8.81
C ILE A 118 -2.81 -16.40 7.36
N MET A 119 -3.64 -15.57 6.75
CA MET A 119 -3.47 -15.11 5.37
C MET A 119 -2.83 -13.73 5.36
N SER A 120 -1.87 -13.53 4.47
CA SER A 120 -1.20 -12.24 4.32
C SER A 120 -0.90 -11.95 2.85
N CYS A 121 -1.00 -10.67 2.48
CA CYS A 121 -0.75 -10.20 1.12
C CYS A 121 0.59 -9.47 1.07
N PRO A 122 1.52 -9.87 0.19
CA PRO A 122 2.72 -9.09 -0.07
C PRO A 122 2.38 -7.77 -0.77
N PHE A 123 3.30 -6.81 -0.70
CA PHE A 123 3.17 -5.54 -1.40
C PHE A 123 3.18 -5.74 -2.93
N ASN A 124 2.16 -5.22 -3.62
CA ASN A 124 2.14 -5.20 -5.08
C ASN A 124 2.43 -3.79 -5.61
N PRO A 125 3.58 -3.54 -6.27
CA PRO A 125 3.98 -2.21 -6.73
C PRO A 125 3.07 -1.59 -7.79
N GLY A 126 2.32 -2.40 -8.54
CA GLY A 126 1.36 -1.91 -9.54
C GLY A 126 0.01 -1.48 -8.97
N ARG A 127 -0.31 -1.88 -7.73
CA ARG A 127 -1.63 -1.68 -7.12
C ARG A 127 -1.58 -0.94 -5.79
N ASP A 128 -0.70 -1.37 -4.89
CA ASP A 128 -0.67 -0.95 -3.50
C ASP A 128 0.08 0.37 -3.35
N ILE A 129 -0.08 1.01 -2.18
CA ILE A 129 0.36 2.37 -1.92
C ILE A 129 1.36 2.35 -0.77
N LEU A 130 2.56 2.91 -0.98
CA LEU A 130 3.56 3.06 0.07
C LEU A 130 3.29 4.34 0.86
N TYR A 131 2.88 4.17 2.12
CA TYR A 131 2.66 5.26 3.06
C TYR A 131 3.96 5.63 3.76
N ILE A 132 4.34 6.90 3.67
CA ILE A 132 5.47 7.50 4.38
C ILE A 132 4.92 8.31 5.56
N PRO A 133 5.11 7.83 6.78
CA PRO A 133 4.70 8.50 8.01
C PRO A 133 5.43 9.82 8.20
N HIS A 134 4.74 10.82 8.74
CA HIS A 134 5.31 12.16 8.95
C HIS A 134 6.60 12.14 9.78
N ASP A 135 6.63 11.33 10.84
CA ASP A 135 7.75 11.13 11.74
C ASP A 135 8.93 10.36 11.12
N GLU A 136 8.70 9.62 10.03
CA GLU A 136 9.74 8.84 9.35
C GLU A 136 10.19 9.48 8.02
N VAL A 137 9.70 10.67 7.70
CA VAL A 137 10.06 11.40 6.47
C VAL A 137 11.57 11.64 6.36
N ALA A 138 12.23 12.08 7.44
CA ALA A 138 13.68 12.29 7.45
C ALA A 138 14.42 10.97 7.20
N THR A 139 14.10 9.93 7.97
CA THR A 139 14.66 8.59 7.82
C THR A 139 14.49 8.02 6.40
N PHE A 140 13.35 8.27 5.75
CA PHE A 140 13.10 7.83 4.38
C PHE A 140 14.03 8.50 3.36
N MET A 141 14.30 9.80 3.52
CA MET A 141 15.21 10.54 2.65
C MET A 141 16.68 10.20 2.91
N ASP A 142 17.04 10.03 4.18
CA ASP A 142 18.43 9.84 4.58
C ASP A 142 18.91 8.41 4.31
N GLU A 143 18.03 7.38 4.35
CA GLU A 143 18.43 5.99 4.12
C GLU A 143 19.24 5.77 2.83
N PRO A 144 18.77 6.18 1.63
CA PRO A 144 19.56 6.03 0.42
C PRO A 144 20.87 6.82 0.49
N ILE A 145 20.88 8.02 1.08
CA ILE A 145 22.07 8.87 1.20
C ILE A 145 23.11 8.21 2.12
N ASP A 146 22.68 7.68 3.26
CA ASP A 146 23.52 6.97 4.23
C ASP A 146 24.18 5.72 3.62
N ILE A 147 23.44 5.01 2.74
CA ILE A 147 23.98 3.86 2.02
C ILE A 147 25.09 4.33 1.06
N LEU A 148 24.86 5.39 0.28
CA LEU A 148 25.83 5.90 -0.69
C LEU A 148 27.06 6.54 -0.03
N ASN A 149 26.90 7.20 1.11
CA ASN A 149 28.00 7.81 1.85
C ASN A 149 29.03 6.79 2.36
N LYS A 150 28.62 5.54 2.56
CA LYS A 150 29.49 4.43 3.00
C LYS A 150 30.31 3.80 1.87
N VAL A 151 30.08 4.21 0.63
CA VAL A 151 30.71 3.63 -0.56
C VAL A 151 31.77 4.59 -1.08
N ASP A 152 32.76 4.04 -1.78
CA ASP A 152 33.75 4.79 -2.54
C ASP A 152 33.09 5.92 -3.36
N PRO A 153 33.63 7.15 -3.34
CA PRO A 153 33.18 8.26 -4.17
C PRO A 153 32.88 7.91 -5.63
N ALA A 154 33.65 7.03 -6.25
CA ALA A 154 33.44 6.60 -7.64
C ALA A 154 32.09 5.90 -7.87
N ASN A 155 31.48 5.35 -6.82
CA ASN A 155 30.26 4.55 -6.86
C ASN A 155 29.02 5.26 -6.28
N ARG A 156 29.11 6.58 -6.03
CA ARG A 156 28.04 7.36 -5.38
C ARG A 156 26.90 7.77 -6.31
N GLU A 157 27.02 7.49 -7.61
CA GLU A 157 25.98 7.75 -8.60
C GLU A 157 25.41 6.45 -9.19
N PRO A 158 24.81 5.56 -8.38
CA PRO A 158 24.26 4.33 -8.90
C PRO A 158 22.96 4.58 -9.66
N LEU A 159 22.61 3.62 -10.51
CA LEU A 159 21.32 3.60 -11.20
C LEU A 159 20.20 3.36 -10.16
N PRO A 160 19.26 4.29 -9.96
CA PRO A 160 18.13 4.06 -9.08
C PRO A 160 17.16 3.06 -9.72
N ARG A 161 16.65 2.12 -8.94
CA ARG A 161 15.62 1.18 -9.39
C ARG A 161 14.52 1.07 -8.35
N THR A 162 13.34 1.55 -8.73
CA THR A 162 12.16 1.52 -7.89
C THR A 162 10.94 1.08 -8.70
N PHE A 163 10.17 0.15 -8.17
CA PHE A 163 8.93 -0.31 -8.81
C PHE A 163 7.69 0.40 -8.25
N VAL A 164 7.83 1.03 -7.09
CA VAL A 164 6.74 1.70 -6.38
C VAL A 164 6.38 2.98 -7.13
N LYS A 165 5.14 3.09 -7.58
CA LYS A 165 4.61 4.28 -8.28
C LYS A 165 3.52 5.02 -7.51
N ASN A 166 3.01 4.41 -6.44
CA ASN A 166 1.90 4.96 -5.67
C ASN A 166 2.37 5.22 -4.24
N PHE A 167 2.24 6.47 -3.81
CA PHE A 167 2.68 6.91 -2.50
C PHE A 167 1.56 7.56 -1.72
N ALA A 168 1.67 7.51 -0.40
CA ALA A 168 0.84 8.26 0.50
C ALA A 168 1.69 9.04 1.51
N ILE A 169 1.30 10.27 1.80
CA ILE A 169 1.87 11.11 2.85
C ILE A 169 0.75 11.71 3.69
N MET A 170 1.06 12.15 4.91
CA MET A 170 0.09 12.88 5.71
C MET A 170 -0.07 14.33 5.23
N GLU A 171 -1.28 14.87 5.38
CA GLU A 171 -1.60 16.28 5.16
C GLU A 171 -0.64 17.21 5.94
N VAL A 172 -0.25 16.86 7.17
CA VAL A 172 0.71 17.64 7.95
C VAL A 172 2.09 17.75 7.27
N SER A 173 2.58 16.69 6.60
CA SER A 173 3.85 16.75 5.86
C SER A 173 3.81 17.77 4.72
N MET A 174 2.63 17.95 4.11
CA MET A 174 2.42 18.97 3.10
C MET A 174 2.49 20.38 3.71
N TRP A 175 1.81 20.61 4.83
CA TRP A 175 1.82 21.91 5.50
C TRP A 175 3.20 22.31 6.00
N THR A 176 3.96 21.35 6.54
CA THR A 176 5.29 21.62 7.12
C THR A 176 6.35 21.93 6.06
N HIS A 177 6.31 21.25 4.90
CA HIS A 177 7.44 21.29 3.95
C HIS A 177 7.09 21.84 2.56
N GLY A 178 5.81 21.97 2.21
CA GLY A 178 5.34 22.45 0.92
C GLY A 178 5.60 21.50 -0.27
N PRO A 179 5.22 21.88 -1.51
CA PRO A 179 5.34 21.03 -2.69
C PRO A 179 6.80 20.76 -3.13
N ALA A 180 7.69 21.76 -3.02
CA ALA A 180 9.08 21.64 -3.46
C ALA A 180 9.86 20.56 -2.69
N PHE A 181 9.46 20.29 -1.45
CA PHE A 181 10.01 19.21 -0.65
C PHE A 181 9.81 17.83 -1.27
N LEU A 182 8.70 17.61 -2.00
CA LEU A 182 8.38 16.30 -2.55
C LEU A 182 9.34 15.86 -3.65
N GLY A 183 9.95 16.80 -4.37
CA GLY A 183 10.98 16.48 -5.37
C GLY A 183 12.23 15.91 -4.73
N ARG A 184 12.57 16.39 -3.52
CA ARG A 184 13.65 15.82 -2.71
C ARG A 184 13.24 14.48 -2.12
N LEU A 185 12.03 14.41 -1.54
CA LEU A 185 11.50 13.19 -0.93
C LEU A 185 11.49 12.02 -1.92
N PHE A 186 11.07 12.27 -3.16
CA PHE A 186 10.86 11.25 -4.18
C PHE A 186 11.94 11.22 -5.25
N LYS A 187 13.10 11.87 -5.03
CA LYS A 187 14.20 11.97 -6.02
C LYS A 187 14.53 10.65 -6.72
N HIS A 188 14.52 9.54 -5.99
CA HIS A 188 14.85 8.20 -6.52
C HIS A 188 13.66 7.42 -7.08
N PHE A 189 12.44 7.96 -7.00
CA PHE A 189 11.18 7.32 -7.38
C PHE A 189 10.45 8.00 -8.54
N VAL A 190 10.97 9.13 -9.05
CA VAL A 190 10.37 9.82 -10.21
C VAL A 190 10.55 8.96 -11.47
N PRO A 191 9.52 8.83 -12.33
CA PRO A 191 8.19 9.43 -12.20
C PRO A 191 7.25 8.66 -11.26
N ILE A 192 6.48 9.42 -10.47
CA ILE A 192 5.40 8.90 -9.63
C ILE A 192 4.11 8.80 -10.45
N GLY A 193 3.37 7.71 -10.29
CA GLY A 193 2.05 7.54 -10.90
C GLY A 193 0.93 8.16 -10.08
N MET A 194 0.94 7.96 -8.76
CA MET A 194 -0.09 8.49 -7.86
C MET A 194 0.47 8.97 -6.53
N LEU A 195 0.07 10.17 -6.12
CA LEU A 195 0.27 10.68 -4.77
C LEU A 195 -1.06 10.82 -4.04
N VAL A 196 -1.17 10.16 -2.89
CA VAL A 196 -2.29 10.28 -1.97
C VAL A 196 -1.89 11.15 -0.78
N ILE A 197 -2.68 12.17 -0.48
CA ILE A 197 -2.54 12.96 0.74
C ILE A 197 -3.61 12.51 1.72
N LEU A 198 -3.13 11.91 2.82
CA LEU A 198 -3.95 11.36 3.88
C LEU A 198 -4.35 12.47 4.85
N ILE A 199 -5.65 12.67 4.96
CA ILE A 199 -6.26 13.52 5.97
C ILE A 199 -6.23 12.74 7.30
N PRO A 200 -5.77 13.36 8.41
CA PRO A 200 -5.82 12.73 9.71
C PRO A 200 -7.25 12.37 10.06
N THR A 201 -7.48 11.09 10.29
CA THR A 201 -8.70 10.56 10.92
C THR A 201 -8.29 9.91 12.23
N GLU A 202 -9.17 9.94 13.23
CA GLU A 202 -8.96 9.33 14.56
C GLU A 202 -8.64 7.84 14.43
N LEU A 203 -7.37 7.48 14.29
CA LEU A 203 -7.00 6.10 14.01
C LEU A 203 -5.78 5.68 14.81
N GLY A 204 -5.96 4.54 15.46
CA GLY A 204 -5.04 3.95 16.40
C GLY A 204 -3.69 3.62 15.77
N THR A 205 -2.65 3.98 16.50
CA THR A 205 -1.24 3.66 16.26
C THR A 205 -0.88 2.20 16.54
N LYS A 206 -1.85 1.27 16.58
CA LYS A 206 -1.64 -0.09 17.09
C LYS A 206 -1.32 -1.08 15.98
N PHE A 207 -0.08 -1.53 15.99
CA PHE A 207 0.46 -2.56 15.12
C PHE A 207 -0.23 -3.92 15.33
N ALA A 208 -0.46 -4.64 14.24
CA ALA A 208 -0.61 -6.08 14.29
C ALA A 208 0.78 -6.68 14.63
N ASP A 209 0.77 -7.62 15.55
CA ASP A 209 1.88 -8.39 16.14
C ASP A 209 3.28 -8.29 15.47
N ARG A 210 4.29 -7.84 16.26
CA ARG A 210 5.67 -7.59 15.78
C ARG A 210 6.40 -8.86 15.33
N TYR A 211 5.99 -10.04 15.78
CA TYR A 211 6.71 -11.29 15.53
C TYR A 211 6.50 -11.86 14.13
N LEU A 212 5.46 -11.43 13.40
CA LEU A 212 5.10 -12.00 12.10
C LEU A 212 5.44 -11.10 10.90
N ASN A 213 6.09 -9.95 11.11
CA ASN A 213 6.27 -8.91 10.09
C ASN A 213 4.94 -8.55 9.38
N LEU A 214 3.82 -8.59 10.10
CA LEU A 214 2.50 -8.29 9.58
C LEU A 214 2.14 -6.84 9.88
N GLN A 215 1.76 -6.12 8.84
CA GLN A 215 1.15 -4.81 8.96
C GLN A 215 -0.38 -4.95 9.08
N GLU A 216 -1.00 -4.08 9.87
CA GLU A 216 -2.46 -3.96 9.86
C GLU A 216 -2.92 -3.50 8.47
N ARG A 217 -4.05 -4.02 8.00
CA ARG A 217 -4.64 -3.62 6.73
C ARG A 217 -5.41 -2.31 6.90
N TRP A 218 -4.98 -1.29 6.19
CA TRP A 218 -5.69 -0.02 6.08
C TRP A 218 -6.38 0.06 4.72
N GLU A 219 -7.69 0.27 4.74
CA GLU A 219 -8.45 0.58 3.53
C GLU A 219 -8.46 2.07 3.26
N PHE A 220 -8.34 2.41 1.99
CA PHE A 220 -8.36 3.78 1.54
C PHE A 220 -9.78 4.26 1.24
N ARG A 221 -10.26 5.25 2.00
CA ARG A 221 -11.48 6.01 1.71
C ARG A 221 -11.12 7.19 0.79
N LYS A 222 -11.50 7.05 -0.48
CA LYS A 222 -11.31 8.08 -1.50
C LYS A 222 -12.07 9.37 -1.13
N GLY A 223 -11.37 10.50 -1.13
CA GLY A 223 -11.97 11.83 -1.20
C GLY A 223 -11.92 12.38 -2.62
N GLY A 224 -11.84 13.71 -2.74
CA GLY A 224 -11.59 14.39 -4.01
C GLY A 224 -10.25 13.99 -4.63
N ALA A 225 -10.23 13.82 -5.95
CA ALA A 225 -9.07 13.44 -6.73
C ALA A 225 -8.97 14.29 -8.00
N TRP A 226 -7.74 14.47 -8.46
CA TRP A 226 -7.40 15.13 -9.70
C TRP A 226 -6.50 14.21 -10.49
N VAL A 227 -6.86 13.99 -11.75
CA VAL A 227 -6.03 13.25 -12.70
C VAL A 227 -5.64 14.21 -13.80
N TRP A 228 -4.34 14.24 -14.05
CA TRP A 228 -3.77 14.99 -15.14
C TRP A 228 -3.90 14.17 -16.42
N ASP A 229 -4.55 14.71 -17.44
CA ASP A 229 -4.70 14.09 -18.76
C ASP A 229 -3.58 14.59 -19.67
N ASN A 230 -2.61 13.73 -19.97
CA ASN A 230 -1.45 14.09 -20.79
C ASN A 230 -1.87 14.51 -22.22
N LYS A 231 -2.91 13.89 -22.78
CA LYS A 231 -3.37 14.18 -24.15
C LYS A 231 -4.04 15.54 -24.25
N LYS A 232 -4.83 15.89 -23.23
CA LYS A 232 -5.58 17.15 -23.21
C LYS A 232 -4.83 18.29 -22.55
N ASN A 233 -3.71 18.00 -21.89
CA ASN A 233 -2.93 18.95 -21.10
C ASN A 233 -3.82 19.66 -20.04
N LEU A 234 -4.71 18.91 -19.37
CA LEU A 234 -5.73 19.45 -18.46
C LEU A 234 -5.95 18.57 -17.22
N TRP A 235 -6.44 19.19 -16.14
CA TRP A 235 -6.83 18.50 -14.91
C TRP A 235 -8.30 18.09 -14.91
N ASN A 236 -8.57 16.80 -14.69
CA ASN A 236 -9.90 16.24 -14.49
C ASN A 236 -10.16 15.98 -13.00
N GLY A 237 -11.02 16.80 -12.39
CA GLY A 237 -11.44 16.64 -11.00
C GLY A 237 -12.60 15.66 -10.84
N HIS A 238 -12.56 14.78 -9.84
CA HIS A 238 -13.64 13.84 -9.53
C HIS A 238 -13.66 13.45 -8.04
N GLY A 239 -14.76 12.82 -7.61
CA GLY A 239 -14.94 12.34 -6.25
C GLY A 239 -15.57 13.37 -5.30
N ARG A 240 -16.07 12.89 -4.16
CA ARG A 240 -16.67 13.75 -3.12
C ARG A 240 -15.59 14.28 -2.19
N ARG A 241 -15.58 15.59 -1.96
CA ARG A 241 -14.69 16.27 -1.01
C ARG A 241 -15.16 16.02 0.43
N PHE A 242 -14.23 15.94 1.37
CA PHE A 242 -14.57 16.00 2.80
C PHE A 242 -15.00 17.43 3.16
N HIS A 243 -16.21 17.57 3.72
CA HIS A 243 -16.86 18.87 3.94
C HIS A 243 -16.08 19.80 4.90
N ASP A 244 -15.39 19.22 5.88
CA ASP A 244 -14.58 19.88 6.89
C ASP A 244 -13.17 20.28 6.39
N LYS A 245 -12.84 19.96 5.13
CA LYS A 245 -11.49 20.14 4.57
C LYS A 245 -11.44 21.07 3.37
N LEU A 246 -12.39 22.00 3.24
CA LEU A 246 -12.46 22.93 2.09
C LEU A 246 -11.18 23.75 1.90
N GLN A 247 -10.57 24.25 2.98
CA GLN A 247 -9.32 25.00 2.91
C GLN A 247 -8.18 24.16 2.32
N PHE A 248 -8.07 22.90 2.76
CA PHE A 248 -7.10 21.93 2.25
C PHE A 248 -7.31 21.64 0.76
N TYR A 249 -8.56 21.42 0.33
CA TYR A 249 -8.89 21.28 -1.10
C TYR A 249 -8.51 22.52 -1.91
N GLY A 250 -8.72 23.72 -1.37
CA GLY A 250 -8.32 24.97 -2.02
C GLY A 250 -6.80 25.10 -2.19
N VAL A 251 -6.01 24.65 -1.21
CA VAL A 251 -4.53 24.61 -1.34
C VAL A 251 -4.10 23.58 -2.37
N LEU A 252 -4.70 22.38 -2.35
CA LEU A 252 -4.39 21.37 -3.35
C LEU A 252 -4.72 21.83 -4.78
N ASP A 253 -5.87 22.49 -4.97
CA ASP A 253 -6.27 23.03 -6.27
C ASP A 253 -5.27 24.07 -6.79
N ARG A 254 -4.71 24.91 -5.92
CA ARG A 254 -3.70 25.91 -6.29
C ARG A 254 -2.34 25.29 -6.62
N SER A 255 -1.93 24.28 -5.85
CA SER A 255 -0.59 23.70 -5.94
C SER A 255 -0.49 22.50 -6.87
N ARG A 256 -1.60 21.96 -7.42
CA ARG A 256 -1.63 20.75 -8.27
C ARG A 256 -0.61 20.75 -9.42
N HIS A 257 -0.39 21.89 -10.08
CA HIS A 257 0.60 22.03 -11.15
C HIS A 257 2.03 21.87 -10.63
N ASP A 258 2.33 22.39 -9.43
CA ASP A 258 3.65 22.22 -8.79
C ASP A 258 3.90 20.75 -8.46
N TYR A 259 2.89 20.01 -7.99
CA TYR A 259 3.04 18.56 -7.74
C TYR A 259 3.38 17.80 -9.02
N ARG A 260 2.67 18.07 -10.12
CA ARG A 260 2.96 17.44 -11.41
C ARG A 260 4.38 17.78 -11.85
N ARG A 261 4.76 19.07 -11.86
CA ARG A 261 6.09 19.53 -12.29
C ARG A 261 7.22 18.85 -11.53
N VAL A 262 7.00 18.53 -10.25
CA VAL A 262 8.02 18.00 -9.36
C VAL A 262 8.07 16.47 -9.37
N LEU A 263 6.95 15.78 -9.63
CA LEU A 263 6.81 14.34 -9.38
C LEU A 263 6.47 13.50 -10.61
N ALA A 264 6.02 14.13 -11.69
CA ALA A 264 5.63 13.46 -12.92
C ALA A 264 6.53 13.87 -14.08
N ASP A 265 6.58 13.02 -15.09
CA ASP A 265 7.23 13.31 -16.37
C ASP A 265 6.15 13.69 -17.40
N ASP A 266 6.47 14.61 -18.31
CA ASP A 266 5.53 15.12 -19.30
C ASP A 266 5.18 14.05 -20.35
N ASP A 267 6.05 13.08 -20.57
CA ASP A 267 5.87 11.96 -21.52
C ASP A 267 5.36 10.65 -20.85
N GLY A 268 5.02 10.70 -19.56
CA GLY A 268 4.61 9.54 -18.77
C GLY A 268 3.16 9.08 -18.93
N SER A 269 2.70 8.23 -18.01
CA SER A 269 1.28 7.96 -17.78
C SER A 269 0.64 9.10 -16.97
N ASP A 270 -0.68 9.31 -17.12
CA ASP A 270 -1.45 10.31 -16.37
C ASP A 270 -1.12 10.31 -14.86
N PHE A 271 -0.64 11.44 -14.35
CA PHE A 271 -0.34 11.62 -12.93
C PHE A 271 -1.62 11.85 -12.14
N LYS A 272 -1.73 11.16 -11.00
CA LYS A 272 -2.89 11.25 -10.12
C LYS A 272 -2.55 11.83 -8.76
N LEU A 273 -3.20 12.94 -8.41
CA LEU A 273 -3.19 13.52 -7.07
C LEU A 273 -4.53 13.22 -6.39
N GLN A 274 -4.50 12.68 -5.18
CA GLN A 274 -5.72 12.29 -4.49
C GLN A 274 -5.71 12.64 -3.01
N ALA A 275 -6.78 13.25 -2.52
CA ALA A 275 -7.06 13.34 -1.10
C ALA A 275 -7.81 12.09 -0.63
N GLY A 276 -7.53 11.61 0.58
CA GLY A 276 -8.32 10.56 1.18
C GLY A 276 -8.03 10.35 2.66
N ALA A 277 -8.73 9.40 3.25
CA ALA A 277 -8.50 8.96 4.61
C ALA A 277 -8.16 7.47 4.60
N ALA A 278 -7.28 7.03 5.48
CA ALA A 278 -7.07 5.60 5.74
C ALA A 278 -8.09 5.15 6.78
N ILE A 279 -8.53 3.88 6.81
CA ILE A 279 -9.38 3.31 7.86
C ILE A 279 -8.90 1.87 8.13
N PRO A 280 -8.61 1.46 9.39
CA PRO A 280 -8.25 0.10 9.71
C PRO A 280 -9.39 -0.85 9.36
N SER A 281 -9.06 -1.97 8.73
CA SER A 281 -10.04 -2.98 8.30
C SER A 281 -10.88 -3.53 9.47
N ARG A 282 -10.32 -3.55 10.70
CA ARG A 282 -10.98 -4.06 11.91
C ARG A 282 -12.19 -3.26 12.39
N HIS A 283 -12.31 -2.00 11.98
CA HIS A 283 -13.34 -1.09 12.49
C HIS A 283 -14.61 -1.05 11.63
N ARG A 284 -14.76 -1.95 10.66
CA ARG A 284 -16.06 -2.16 10.00
C ARG A 284 -17.00 -2.87 10.98
N ARG A 285 -17.73 -2.11 11.80
CA ARG A 285 -19.07 -2.54 12.23
C ARG A 285 -19.86 -2.74 10.94
N SER A 286 -20.09 -4.00 10.58
CA SER A 286 -20.93 -4.39 9.45
C SER A 286 -22.34 -3.89 9.75
N PHE A 287 -22.74 -2.79 9.12
CA PHE A 287 -24.16 -2.53 8.87
C PHE A 287 -24.50 -3.25 7.57
N TYR A 288 -24.67 -4.56 7.69
CA TYR A 288 -25.46 -5.41 6.80
C TYR A 288 -26.08 -6.48 7.67
#